data_AF-A0A8J7R3S5-F1
#
_entry.id   AF-A0A8J7R3S5-F1
#
_cell.length_a   1.000
_cell.length_b   1.000
_cell.length_c   1.000
_cell.angle_alpha   90.00
_cell.angle_beta   90.00
_cell.angle_gamma   90.00
#
_symmetry.space_group_name_H-M   'P 1'
#
loop_
_entity.id
_entity.type
_entity.pdbx_description
1 polymer ?
#
loop_
_entity_poly.entity_id
_entity_poly.type
_entity_poly.pdbx_seq_one_letter_code
_entity_poly.pdbx_strand_id
1 'polypeptide(L)'
;MYGTGHSATRPTGSIPRVRRAYWAVAAFALGLPLAAMPFTNEVNWGFSDFLHAALLLGGTGVALEIAGRTIRSQGAATLTALLLVAVLLAVWAHLAVGVF
;
A
#
# COMPACT_ATOMS: atom_id res chain seq x y z
N MET A 1 3.78 29.45 42.89
CA MET A 1 2.50 29.46 42.16
C MET A 1 2.67 28.63 40.89
N TYR A 2 1.82 27.60 40.80
CA TYR A 2 1.52 26.63 39.75
C TYR A 2 2.21 26.70 38.37
N GLY A 3 2.95 25.64 38.05
CA GLY A 3 2.71 24.76 36.89
C GLY A 3 2.94 25.33 35.49
N THR A 4 4.17 25.22 34.98
CA THR A 4 4.45 25.34 33.55
C THR A 4 3.96 24.09 32.82
N GLY A 5 2.90 24.26 32.02
CA GLY A 5 2.30 23.22 31.21
C GLY A 5 3.34 22.58 30.29
N HIS A 6 3.58 21.30 30.49
CA HIS A 6 4.26 20.47 29.50
C HIS A 6 3.28 20.32 28.33
N SER A 7 3.56 21.02 27.24
CA SER A 7 2.90 20.85 25.95
C SER A 7 3.17 19.43 25.46
N ALA A 8 2.33 18.47 25.88
CA ALA A 8 2.30 17.15 25.30
C ALA A 8 1.82 17.30 23.86
N THR A 9 2.77 17.36 22.93
CA THR A 9 2.52 17.31 21.49
C THR A 9 1.80 16.00 21.22
N ARG A 10 0.47 16.07 21.01
CA ARG A 10 -0.29 14.92 20.55
C ARG A 10 0.31 14.52 19.20
N PRO A 11 0.76 13.28 18.99
CA PRO A 11 1.11 12.84 17.66
C PRO A 11 -0.15 12.95 16.81
N THR A 12 -0.15 13.95 15.93
CA THR A 12 -1.27 14.25 15.04
C THR A 12 -1.49 13.03 14.15
N GLY A 13 -2.52 12.24 14.47
CA GLY A 13 -2.84 11.02 13.73
C GLY A 13 -3.11 11.33 12.27
N SER A 14 -2.15 11.08 11.40
CA SER A 14 -2.23 11.31 9.96
C SER A 14 -2.97 10.16 9.24
N ILE A 15 -4.16 9.77 9.71
CA ILE A 15 -4.74 8.45 9.35
C ILE A 15 -5.77 8.40 8.18
N PRO A 16 -6.27 9.50 7.56
CA PRO A 16 -7.04 9.40 6.31
C PRO A 16 -6.23 9.71 5.04
N ARG A 17 -5.04 10.32 5.13
CA ARG A 17 -4.24 10.73 3.96
C ARG A 17 -3.42 9.57 3.38
N VAL A 18 -2.76 8.78 4.24
CA VAL A 18 -1.94 7.64 3.83
C VAL A 18 -2.78 6.56 3.15
N ARG A 19 -3.97 6.26 3.69
CA ARG A 19 -4.91 5.31 3.07
C ARG A 19 -5.30 5.74 1.65
N ARG A 20 -5.64 7.02 1.47
CA ARG A 20 -5.97 7.58 0.16
C ARG A 20 -4.78 7.56 -0.79
N ALA A 21 -3.58 7.86 -0.28
CA ALA A 21 -2.35 7.79 -1.07
C ALA A 21 -2.08 6.36 -1.56
N TYR A 22 -2.26 5.35 -0.70
CA TYR A 22 -2.10 3.95 -1.09
C TYR A 22 -3.05 3.57 -2.23
N TRP A 23 -4.35 3.85 -2.08
CA TRP A 23 -5.34 3.54 -3.12
C TRP A 23 -5.08 4.29 -4.44
N ALA A 24 -4.63 5.55 -4.35
CA ALA A 24 -4.23 6.31 -5.53
C ALA A 24 -3.01 5.71 -6.23
N VAL A 25 -1.99 5.29 -5.47
CA VAL A 25 -0.80 4.62 -6.01
C VAL A 25 -1.17 3.27 -6.63
N ALA A 26 -2.02 2.48 -5.99
CA ALA A 26 -2.48 1.21 -6.53
C ALA A 26 -3.26 1.37 -7.84
N ALA A 27 -4.17 2.34 -7.91
CA ALA A 27 -4.91 2.66 -9.13
C ALA A 27 -3.98 3.16 -10.25
N PHE A 28 -3.00 3.99 -9.90
CA PHE A 28 -2.01 4.47 -10.86
C PHE A 28 -1.11 3.35 -11.38
N ALA A 29 -0.66 2.45 -10.51
CA ALA A 29 0.16 1.29 -10.87
C ALA A 29 -0.55 0.35 -11.86
N LEU A 30 -1.87 0.14 -11.71
CA LEU A 30 -2.68 -0.61 -12.67
C LEU A 30 -3.03 0.20 -13.92
N GLY A 31 -3.21 1.51 -13.79
CA GLY A 31 -3.53 2.40 -14.90
C GLY A 31 -2.39 2.58 -15.89
N LEU A 32 -1.13 2.54 -15.42
CA LEU A 32 0.06 2.65 -16.26
C LEU A 32 0.08 1.62 -17.41
N PRO A 33 0.05 0.30 -17.15
CA PRO A 33 0.06 -0.69 -18.22
C PRO A 33 -1.19 -0.62 -19.10
N LEU A 34 -2.36 -0.38 -18.51
CA LEU A 34 -3.60 -0.23 -19.28
C LEU A 34 -3.57 0.95 -20.26
N ALA A 35 -2.97 2.06 -19.83
CA ALA A 35 -2.76 3.22 -20.68
C ALA A 35 -1.60 3.05 -21.67
N ALA A 36 -0.59 2.23 -21.36
CA ALA A 36 0.62 2.07 -22.18
C ALA A 36 0.48 1.07 -23.33
N MET A 37 -0.23 -0.05 -23.14
CA MET A 37 -0.39 -1.11 -24.15
C MET A 37 -0.90 -0.64 -25.51
N PRO A 38 -1.82 0.34 -25.62
CA PRO A 38 -2.25 0.82 -26.92
C PRO A 38 -1.15 1.54 -27.71
N PHE A 39 -0.09 2.00 -27.03
CA PHE A 39 0.99 2.81 -27.63
C PHE A 39 2.28 2.02 -27.85
N THR A 40 2.52 0.93 -27.11
CA THR A 40 3.76 0.15 -27.21
C THR A 40 3.54 -1.33 -26.93
N ASN A 41 4.31 -2.17 -27.61
CA ASN A 41 4.39 -3.62 -27.35
C ASN A 41 5.36 -3.96 -26.21
N GLU A 42 6.08 -2.98 -25.66
CA GLU A 42 7.02 -3.18 -24.53
C GLU A 42 6.29 -3.53 -23.22
N VAL A 43 5.04 -3.09 -23.07
CA VAL A 43 4.19 -3.42 -21.93
C VAL A 43 3.06 -4.29 -22.42
N ASN A 44 3.14 -5.60 -22.17
CA ASN A 44 2.16 -6.58 -22.65
C ASN A 44 1.64 -7.44 -21.50
N TRP A 45 0.83 -6.84 -20.62
CA TRP A 45 0.13 -7.57 -19.56
C TRP A 45 -1.15 -8.23 -20.11
N GLY A 46 -1.32 -9.51 -19.82
CA GLY A 46 -2.58 -10.20 -20.03
C GLY A 46 -3.61 -9.87 -18.95
N PHE A 47 -4.84 -10.36 -19.15
CA PHE A 47 -5.89 -10.28 -18.14
C PHE A 47 -5.46 -10.88 -16.79
N SER A 48 -4.71 -11.99 -16.83
CA SER A 48 -4.16 -12.63 -15.63
C SER A 48 -3.25 -11.70 -14.84
N ASP A 49 -2.38 -10.93 -15.49
CA ASP A 49 -1.44 -10.04 -14.81
C ASP A 49 -2.18 -8.90 -14.09
N PHE A 50 -3.19 -8.32 -14.75
CA PHE A 50 -4.07 -7.35 -14.11
C PHE A 50 -4.80 -7.95 -12.90
N LEU A 51 -5.28 -9.20 -13.00
CA LEU A 51 -5.94 -9.88 -11.90
C LEU A 51 -4.97 -10.11 -10.71
N HIS A 52 -3.77 -10.61 -10.97
CA HIS A 52 -2.76 -10.83 -9.93
C HIS A 52 -2.34 -9.50 -9.28
N ALA A 53 -2.08 -8.46 -10.07
CA ALA A 53 -1.73 -7.14 -9.57
C ALA A 53 -2.86 -6.50 -8.76
N ALA A 54 -4.11 -6.63 -9.21
CA ALA A 54 -5.28 -6.13 -8.50
C ALA A 54 -5.52 -6.88 -7.18
N LEU A 55 -5.36 -8.21 -7.16
CA LEU A 55 -5.46 -9.01 -5.93
C LEU A 55 -4.35 -8.68 -4.95
N LEU A 56 -3.12 -8.50 -5.43
CA LEU A 56 -1.96 -8.17 -4.60
C LEU A 56 -2.11 -6.77 -3.97
N LEU A 57 -2.35 -5.74 -4.79
CA LEU A 57 -2.52 -4.37 -4.32
C LEU A 57 -3.82 -4.20 -3.51
N GLY A 58 -4.92 -4.76 -4.00
CA GLY A 58 -6.21 -4.70 -3.30
C GLY A 58 -6.17 -5.43 -1.97
N GLY A 59 -5.63 -6.65 -1.95
CA GLY A 59 -5.48 -7.46 -0.74
C GLY A 59 -4.60 -6.79 0.31
N THR A 60 -3.44 -6.25 -0.09
CA THR A 60 -2.57 -5.50 0.82
C THR A 60 -3.25 -4.22 1.32
N GLY A 61 -3.96 -3.48 0.48
CA GLY A 61 -4.73 -2.30 0.90
C GLY A 61 -5.78 -2.63 1.96
N VAL A 62 -6.55 -3.68 1.75
CA VAL A 62 -7.54 -4.18 2.73
C VAL A 62 -6.85 -4.62 4.02
N ALA A 63 -5.76 -5.38 3.94
CA ALA A 63 -5.01 -5.83 5.11
C ALA A 63 -4.45 -4.65 5.93
N LEU A 64 -3.96 -3.59 5.27
CA LEU A 64 -3.51 -2.37 5.92
C LEU A 64 -4.65 -1.64 6.63
N GLU A 65 -5.84 -1.60 6.03
CA GLU A 65 -7.02 -1.02 6.68
C GLU A 65 -7.44 -1.82 7.91
N ILE A 66 -7.46 -3.14 7.81
CA ILE A 66 -7.80 -4.03 8.93
C ILE A 66 -6.79 -3.88 10.05
N ALA A 67 -5.49 -3.87 9.73
CA ALA A 67 -4.41 -3.70 10.69
C ALA A 67 -4.55 -2.36 11.43
N GLY A 68 -4.82 -1.26 10.72
CA GLY A 68 -5.00 0.06 11.31
C GLY A 68 -6.27 0.21 12.17
N ARG A 69 -7.30 -0.61 11.94
CA ARG A 69 -8.53 -0.64 12.76
C ARG A 69 -8.42 -1.57 13.97
N THR A 70 -7.65 -2.65 13.84
CA THR A 70 -7.60 -3.74 14.83
C THR A 70 -6.46 -3.54 15.83
N ILE A 71 -5.31 -3.05 15.38
CA ILE A 71 -4.11 -2.97 16.20
C ILE A 71 -4.09 -1.64 16.96
N ARG A 72 -4.21 -1.71 18.29
CA ARG A 72 -4.30 -0.54 19.17
C ARG A 72 -2.94 0.11 19.46
N SER A 73 -1.85 -0.66 19.40
CA SER A 73 -0.48 -0.15 19.56
C SER A 73 0.01 0.43 18.24
N GLN A 74 0.36 1.72 18.24
CA GLN A 74 0.86 2.40 17.04
C GLN A 74 2.16 1.80 16.52
N GLY A 75 3.04 1.36 17.42
CA GLY A 75 4.30 0.67 17.05
C GLY A 75 4.03 -0.67 16.37
N ALA A 76 3.14 -1.48 16.94
CA ALA A 76 2.76 -2.77 16.35
C ALA A 76 2.03 -2.59 15.01
N ALA A 77 1.13 -1.61 14.90
CA ALA A 77 0.42 -1.31 13.66
C ALA A 77 1.37 -0.88 12.54
N THR A 78 2.36 -0.04 12.87
CA THR A 78 3.40 0.40 11.92
C THR A 78 4.26 -0.78 11.47
N LEU A 79 4.69 -1.64 12.39
CA LEU A 79 5.47 -2.83 12.07
C LEU A 79 4.67 -3.79 11.16
N THR A 80 3.41 -4.06 11.48
CA THR A 80 2.52 -4.88 10.63
C THR A 80 2.36 -4.28 9.24
N ALA A 81 2.18 -2.96 9.14
CA ALA A 81 2.10 -2.29 7.84
C ALA A 81 3.39 -2.44 7.02
N LEU A 82 4.55 -2.26 7.64
CA LEU A 82 5.85 -2.46 7.00
C LEU A 82 6.02 -3.90 6.51
N LEU A 83 5.62 -4.89 7.31
CA LEU A 83 5.67 -6.30 6.92
C LEU A 83 4.74 -6.61 5.75
N LEU A 84 3.51 -6.08 5.75
CA LEU A 84 2.58 -6.24 4.63
C LEU A 84 3.11 -5.64 3.34
N VAL A 85 3.74 -4.46 3.42
CA VAL A 85 4.39 -3.82 2.27
C VAL A 85 5.61 -4.62 1.82
N ALA A 86 6.43 -5.14 2.74
CA ALA A 86 7.56 -5.98 2.39
C ALA A 86 7.13 -7.28 1.68
N VAL A 87 6.06 -7.93 2.16
CA VAL A 87 5.46 -9.10 1.48
C VAL A 87 4.94 -8.72 0.11
N LEU A 88 4.23 -7.59 -0.02
CA LEU A 88 3.78 -7.09 -1.32
C LEU A 88 4.95 -6.93 -2.28
N LEU A 89 6.04 -6.27 -1.86
CA LEU A 89 7.21 -6.05 -2.70
C LEU A 89 7.93 -7.36 -3.04
N ALA A 90 8.00 -8.30 -2.10
CA ALA A 90 8.59 -9.62 -2.34
C ALA A 90 7.79 -10.42 -3.38
N VAL A 91 6.46 -10.46 -3.23
CA VAL A 91 5.58 -11.13 -4.21
C VAL A 91 5.63 -10.41 -5.56
N TRP A 92 5.61 -9.07 -5.56
CA TRP A 92 5.74 -8.29 -6.78
C TRP A 92 7.06 -8.55 -7.50
N ALA A 93 8.17 -8.59 -6.77
CA ALA A 93 9.48 -8.91 -7.32
C ALA A 93 9.52 -10.35 -7.87
N HIS A 94 8.91 -11.31 -7.17
CA HIS A 94 8.83 -12.68 -7.66
C HIS A 94 8.03 -12.78 -8.97
N LEU A 95 6.87 -12.12 -9.04
CA LEU A 95 6.05 -12.04 -10.25
C LEU A 95 6.75 -11.29 -11.39
N ALA A 96 7.50 -10.23 -11.06
CA ALA A 96 8.25 -9.44 -12.04
C ALA A 96 9.48 -10.18 -12.58
N VAL A 97 10.13 -11.00 -11.75
CA VAL A 97 11.36 -11.73 -12.10
C VAL A 97 11.04 -13.07 -12.77
N GLY A 98 9.83 -13.64 -12.65
CA GLY A 98 9.55 -14.94 -13.26
C GLY A 98 8.09 -15.32 -13.49
N VAL A 99 7.54 -14.87 -14.64
CA VAL A 99 6.73 -15.68 -15.59
C VAL A 99 6.91 -15.16 -17.05
N PHE A 100 8.12 -14.71 -17.43
CA PHE A 100 8.45 -14.40 -18.84
C PHE A 100 9.25 -15.54 -19.47
#